data_AF-A0A9P4NSP4-F1
#
_entry.id   AF-A0A9P4NSP4-F1
#
_cell.length_a   1.000
_cell.length_b   1.000
_cell.length_c   1.000
_cell.angle_alpha   90.00
_cell.angle_beta   90.00
_cell.angle_gamma   90.00
#
_symmetry.space_group_name_H-M   'P 1'
#
loop_
_entity.id
_entity.type
_entity.pdbx_description
1 polymer ?
#
loop_
_entity_poly.entity_id
_entity_poly.type
_entity_poly.pdbx_seq_one_letter_code
_entity_poly.pdbx_strand_id
1 'polypeptide(L)'
;MFKAYRYHPQFPTEVSGGVTSLTYSHAIDPSQPLCPIEMVGETCNDAHCNGQHFQTMTIPDNQIIAQLGSLSENDSTNAERREEWSTGLREVIAELRRDSIRDTNIVASRIADFRRKFFNDPTRVLNL
;
A
#
# COMPACT_ATOMS: atom_id res chain seq x y z
N MET A 1 3.81 3.59 -11.24
CA MET A 1 5.05 4.39 -11.10
C MET A 1 5.07 5.31 -9.87
N PHE A 2 3.95 5.75 -9.27
CA PHE A 2 3.94 6.59 -8.04
C PHE A 2 3.73 5.86 -6.69
N LYS A 3 3.41 4.56 -6.71
CA LYS A 3 3.09 3.78 -5.49
C LYS A 3 4.25 3.68 -4.49
N ALA A 4 5.47 3.89 -4.95
CA ALA A 4 6.66 3.76 -4.12
C ALA A 4 6.98 5.02 -3.29
N TYR A 5 6.33 6.16 -3.58
CA TYR A 5 6.41 7.34 -2.71
C TYR A 5 5.85 7.07 -1.31
N ARG A 6 5.02 6.02 -1.15
CA ARG A 6 4.49 5.56 0.15
C ARG A 6 5.57 5.18 1.17
N TYR A 7 6.80 4.90 0.72
CA TYR A 7 7.92 4.55 1.61
C TYR A 7 8.72 5.78 2.07
N HIS A 8 8.42 6.97 1.55
CA HIS A 8 9.15 8.20 1.86
C HIS A 8 8.81 8.71 3.28
N PRO A 9 9.78 9.21 4.06
CA PRO A 9 9.55 9.77 5.41
C PRO A 9 8.47 10.84 5.48
N GLN A 10 8.36 11.69 4.45
CA GLN A 10 7.42 12.81 4.43
C GLN A 10 6.04 12.42 3.87
N PHE A 11 5.86 11.17 3.44
CA PHE A 11 4.60 10.68 2.92
C PHE A 11 3.39 10.90 3.86
N PRO A 12 3.44 10.53 5.17
CA PRO A 12 2.31 10.73 6.07
C PRO A 12 1.99 12.20 6.34
N THR A 13 2.93 13.12 6.11
CA THR A 13 2.73 14.56 6.31
C THR A 13 2.29 15.29 5.05
N GLU A 14 2.70 14.82 3.86
CA GLU A 14 2.43 15.51 2.59
C GLU A 14 1.18 15.01 1.87
N VAL A 15 0.77 13.76 2.12
CA VAL A 15 -0.37 13.16 1.44
C VAL A 15 -1.60 13.23 2.32
N SER A 16 -2.54 14.09 1.94
CA SER A 16 -3.88 14.15 2.53
C SER A 16 -4.57 12.79 2.37
N GLY A 17 -4.91 12.13 3.48
CA GLY A 17 -5.46 10.78 3.48
C GLY A 17 -4.42 9.65 3.53
N GLY A 18 -3.12 9.96 3.60
CA GLY A 18 -2.06 8.99 3.85
C GLY A 18 -2.05 7.81 2.86
N VAL A 19 -1.86 6.59 3.38
CA VAL A 19 -1.72 5.41 2.51
C VAL A 19 -3.05 4.93 1.95
N THR A 20 -4.19 5.42 2.43
CA THR A 20 -5.52 5.09 1.89
C THR A 20 -5.93 6.03 0.75
N SER A 21 -5.12 7.04 0.44
CA SER A 21 -5.35 7.95 -0.67
C SER A 21 -5.40 7.19 -2.00
N LEU A 22 -6.46 7.40 -2.79
CA LEU A 22 -6.62 6.85 -4.14
C LEU A 22 -5.49 7.29 -5.10
N THR A 23 -4.86 8.44 -4.85
CA THR A 23 -3.73 8.91 -5.67
C THR A 23 -2.55 7.92 -5.60
N TYR A 24 -2.27 7.42 -4.40
CA TYR A 24 -1.11 6.57 -4.17
C TYR A 24 -1.48 5.10 -4.03
N SER A 25 -2.70 4.75 -3.62
CA SER A 25 -3.22 3.41 -3.34
C SER A 25 -4.53 3.12 -4.06
N HIS A 26 -4.41 2.91 -5.37
CA HIS A 26 -5.53 2.50 -6.23
C HIS A 26 -5.27 1.18 -6.96
N ALA A 27 -6.38 0.52 -7.26
CA ALA A 27 -6.50 -0.60 -8.20
C ALA A 27 -7.08 -0.16 -9.56
N ILE A 28 -7.03 1.13 -9.89
CA ILE A 28 -7.49 1.67 -11.18
C ILE A 28 -6.76 0.96 -12.33
N ASP A 29 -7.54 0.39 -13.25
CA ASP A 29 -7.07 -0.13 -14.53
C ASP A 29 -7.26 0.96 -15.61
N PRO A 30 -6.19 1.52 -16.18
CA PRO A 30 -6.29 2.55 -17.21
C PRO A 30 -6.85 2.03 -18.55
N SER A 31 -6.90 0.71 -18.75
CA SER A 31 -7.43 0.09 -19.97
C SER A 31 -8.95 -0.11 -19.94
N GLN A 32 -9.57 0.01 -18.77
CA GLN A 32 -11.00 -0.21 -18.57
C GLN A 32 -11.73 1.13 -18.32
N PRO A 33 -12.82 1.43 -19.03
CA PRO A 33 -13.59 2.65 -18.81
C PRO A 33 -14.36 2.62 -17.49
N LEU A 34 -14.62 3.80 -16.93
CA LEU A 34 -15.47 3.98 -15.75
C LEU A 34 -16.92 3.59 -16.04
N CYS A 35 -17.64 3.12 -15.02
CA CYS A 35 -19.07 2.89 -15.10
C CYS A 35 -19.81 4.21 -15.41
N PRO A 36 -20.55 4.33 -16.53
CA PRO A 36 -21.23 5.57 -16.89
C PRO A 36 -22.25 6.04 -15.85
N ILE A 37 -22.90 5.09 -15.16
CA ILE A 37 -23.90 5.36 -14.11
C ILE A 37 -23.24 6.05 -12.91
N GLU A 38 -22.11 5.50 -12.46
CA GLU A 38 -21.34 6.10 -11.36
C GLU A 38 -20.72 7.44 -11.75
N MET A 39 -20.35 7.62 -13.02
CA MET A 39 -19.87 8.91 -13.52
C MET A 39 -20.92 10.01 -13.42
N VAL A 40 -22.21 9.66 -13.51
CA VAL A 40 -23.33 10.61 -13.34
C VAL A 40 -23.68 10.80 -11.85
N GLY A 41 -23.06 10.03 -10.95
CA GLY A 41 -23.27 10.11 -9.50
C GLY A 41 -24.33 9.15 -8.97
N GLU A 42 -24.80 8.21 -9.78
CA GLU A 42 -25.74 7.18 -9.36
C GLU A 42 -25.03 5.88 -8.96
N THR A 43 -25.59 5.13 -8.01
CA THR A 43 -25.06 3.80 -7.65
C THR A 43 -25.45 2.78 -8.70
N CYS A 44 -24.46 2.17 -9.35
CA CYS A 44 -24.72 1.06 -10.26
C CYS A 44 -25.03 -0.22 -9.46
N ASN A 45 -26.18 -0.85 -9.74
CA ASN A 45 -26.60 -2.11 -9.11
C ASN A 45 -26.53 -3.31 -10.08
N ASP A 46 -25.98 -3.12 -11.27
CA ASP A 46 -25.87 -4.18 -12.28
C ASP A 46 -24.68 -5.11 -11.95
N ALA A 47 -24.98 -6.36 -11.65
CA ALA A 47 -23.99 -7.39 -11.36
C ALA A 47 -23.13 -7.78 -12.58
N HIS A 48 -23.56 -7.46 -13.79
CA HIS A 48 -22.82 -7.73 -15.04
C HIS A 48 -22.25 -6.45 -15.67
N CYS A 49 -22.11 -5.38 -14.88
CA CYS A 49 -21.50 -4.16 -15.37
C CYS A 49 -20.03 -4.41 -15.76
N ASN A 50 -19.69 -4.12 -17.02
CA ASN A 50 -18.32 -4.23 -17.51
C ASN A 50 -17.48 -2.97 -17.24
N GLY A 51 -18.08 -1.94 -16.65
CA GLY A 51 -17.40 -0.70 -16.28
C GLY A 51 -16.61 -0.84 -14.99
N GLN A 52 -15.60 0.01 -14.82
CA GLN A 52 -14.84 0.09 -13.57
C GLN A 52 -15.59 0.96 -12.56
N HIS A 53 -15.72 0.48 -11.32
CA HIS A 53 -16.48 1.14 -10.26
C HIS A 53 -15.56 1.84 -9.24
N PHE A 54 -15.95 2.99 -8.73
CA PHE A 54 -15.14 3.75 -7.76
C PHE A 54 -14.87 2.94 -6.48
N GLN A 55 -15.83 2.13 -6.04
CA GLN A 55 -15.62 1.24 -4.89
C GLN A 55 -14.55 0.19 -5.18
N THR A 56 -14.53 -0.39 -6.39
CA THR A 56 -13.54 -1.40 -6.77
C THR A 56 -12.15 -0.81 -7.05
N MET A 57 -12.06 0.50 -7.29
CA MET A 57 -10.78 1.22 -7.44
C MET A 57 -10.06 1.41 -6.11
N THR A 58 -10.78 1.39 -4.99
CA THR A 58 -10.18 1.46 -3.66
C THR A 58 -9.50 0.14 -3.32
N ILE A 59 -8.29 0.22 -2.76
CA ILE A 59 -7.60 -0.96 -2.23
C ILE A 59 -7.99 -1.06 -0.74
N PRO A 60 -8.41 -2.24 -0.25
CA PRO A 60 -8.69 -2.39 1.18
C PRO A 60 -7.39 -2.32 1.99
N ASP A 61 -7.48 -1.79 3.21
CA ASP A 61 -6.34 -1.50 4.09
C ASP A 61 -5.39 -2.69 4.29
N ASN A 62 -5.94 -3.90 4.41
CA ASN A 62 -5.16 -5.13 4.55
C ASN A 62 -4.28 -5.42 3.32
N GLN A 63 -4.77 -5.15 2.10
CA GLN A 63 -3.98 -5.28 0.88
C GLN A 63 -2.93 -4.18 0.78
N ILE A 64 -3.23 -2.95 1.23
CA ILE A 64 -2.24 -1.87 1.26
C ILE A 64 -1.07 -2.24 2.18
N ILE A 65 -1.37 -2.73 3.38
CA ILE A 65 -0.37 -3.20 4.35
C ILE A 65 0.46 -4.36 3.77
N ALA A 66 -0.20 -5.33 3.13
CA ALA A 66 0.50 -6.44 2.48
C ALA A 66 1.44 -5.99 1.35
N GLN A 67 1.01 -5.03 0.52
CA GLN A 67 1.84 -4.44 -0.53
C GLN A 67 3.06 -3.71 0.05
N LEU A 68 2.90 -3.00 1.17
CA LEU A 68 3.98 -2.28 1.84
C LEU A 68 5.00 -3.21 2.51
N GLY A 69 4.54 -4.34 3.05
CA GLY A 69 5.38 -5.37 3.66
C GLY A 69 6.02 -6.35 2.66
N SER A 70 5.68 -6.24 1.37
CA SER A 70 6.26 -7.09 0.33
C SER A 70 7.66 -6.60 -0.06
N LEU A 71 8.63 -7.51 -0.04
CA LEU A 71 9.97 -7.27 -0.57
C LEU A 71 9.90 -7.02 -2.08
N SER A 72 10.77 -6.14 -2.57
CA SER A 72 10.95 -5.94 -4.00
C SER A 72 11.53 -7.20 -4.67
N GLU A 73 11.11 -7.47 -5.90
CA GLU A 73 11.50 -8.68 -6.64
C GLU A 73 13.02 -8.86 -6.76
N ASN A 74 13.79 -7.78 -6.80
CA ASN A 74 15.26 -7.83 -6.86
C ASN A 74 15.91 -8.41 -5.58
N ASP A 75 15.43 -8.03 -4.39
CA ASP A 75 15.91 -8.49 -3.09
C ASP A 75 15.31 -9.83 -2.67
N SER A 76 14.21 -10.26 -3.32
CA SER A 76 13.55 -11.56 -3.06
C SER A 76 14.40 -12.78 -3.45
N THR A 77 15.47 -12.55 -4.23
CA THR A 77 16.40 -13.58 -4.74
C THR A 77 17.34 -14.12 -3.66
N ASN A 78 17.58 -13.38 -2.58
CA ASN A 78 18.42 -13.82 -1.46
C ASN A 78 17.54 -14.42 -0.34
N ALA A 79 17.65 -15.74 -0.13
CA ALA A 79 16.83 -16.47 0.83
C ALA A 79 17.06 -16.05 2.29
N GLU A 80 18.31 -15.70 2.65
CA GLU A 80 18.70 -15.27 4.00
C GLU A 80 18.10 -13.90 4.33
N ARG A 81 18.24 -12.93 3.43
CA ARG A 81 17.60 -11.61 3.58
C ARG A 81 16.08 -11.68 3.66
N ARG A 82 15.45 -12.62 2.93
CA ARG A 82 14.01 -12.83 3.00
C ARG A 82 13.57 -13.33 4.37
N GLU A 83 14.37 -14.21 4.99
CA GLU A 83 14.09 -14.73 6.32
C GLU A 83 14.24 -13.65 7.39
N GLU A 84 15.32 -12.86 7.35
CA GLU A 84 15.54 -11.70 8.22
C GLU A 84 14.41 -10.68 8.10
N TRP A 85 14.00 -10.35 6.87
CA TRP A 85 12.86 -9.48 6.60
C TRP A 85 11.57 -10.03 7.19
N SER A 86 11.28 -11.32 6.94
CA SER A 86 10.04 -11.95 7.42
C SER A 86 9.98 -11.98 8.95
N THR A 87 11.12 -12.17 9.60
CA THR A 87 11.24 -12.18 11.05
C THR A 87 11.04 -10.78 11.61
N GLY A 88 11.75 -9.78 11.08
CA GLY A 88 11.59 -8.39 11.53
C GLY A 88 10.20 -7.81 11.26
N LEU A 89 9.57 -8.15 10.12
CA LEU A 89 8.20 -7.72 9.84
C LEU A 89 7.20 -8.33 10.82
N ARG A 90 7.38 -9.61 11.21
CA ARG A 90 6.54 -10.25 12.25
C ARG A 90 6.71 -9.57 13.60
N GLU A 91 7.91 -9.16 13.98
CA GLU A 91 8.16 -8.42 15.22
C GLU A 91 7.45 -7.06 15.22
N VAL A 92 7.57 -6.29 14.13
CA VAL A 92 6.88 -5.00 13.98
C VAL A 92 5.37 -5.18 14.08
N ILE A 93 4.81 -6.20 13.43
CA ILE A 93 3.37 -6.51 13.52
C ILE A 93 2.98 -6.93 14.95
N ALA A 94 3.82 -7.71 15.64
CA ALA A 94 3.57 -8.11 17.02
C ALA A 94 3.59 -6.92 17.99
N GLU A 95 4.49 -5.96 17.80
CA GLU A 95 4.52 -4.69 18.54
C GLU A 95 3.25 -3.88 18.31
N LEU A 96 2.87 -3.67 17.05
CA LEU A 96 1.64 -2.95 16.70
C LEU A 96 0.40 -3.59 17.32
N ARG A 97 0.35 -4.92 17.34
CA ARG A 97 -0.74 -5.68 17.98
C ARG A 97 -0.73 -5.52 19.50
N ARG A 98 0.45 -5.49 20.14
CA ARG A 98 0.60 -5.26 21.58
C ARG A 98 0.09 -3.86 21.96
N ASP A 99 0.42 -2.87 21.14
CA ASP A 99 0.02 -1.48 21.35
C ASP A 99 -1.46 -1.22 20.98
N SER A 100 -2.19 -2.25 20.53
CA SER A 100 -3.59 -2.17 20.06
C SER A 100 -3.81 -1.11 18.97
N ILE A 101 -2.78 -0.82 18.18
CA ILE A 101 -2.84 0.16 17.10
C ILE A 101 -3.58 -0.48 15.92
N ARG A 102 -4.73 0.11 15.56
CA ARG A 102 -5.55 -0.32 14.41
C ARG A 102 -5.54 0.69 13.25
N ASP A 103 -4.84 1.80 13.40
CA ASP A 103 -4.76 2.83 12.36
C ASP A 103 -3.82 2.38 11.24
N THR A 104 -4.39 2.23 10.05
CA THR A 104 -3.70 1.79 8.83
C THR A 104 -2.52 2.70 8.46
N ASN A 105 -2.63 4.02 8.69
CA ASN A 105 -1.55 4.95 8.41
C ASN A 105 -0.37 4.76 9.35
N ILE A 106 -0.64 4.52 10.65
CA ILE A 106 0.41 4.28 11.65
C ILE A 106 1.12 2.95 11.37
N VAL A 107 0.35 1.89 11.07
CA VAL A 107 0.90 0.58 10.69
C VAL A 107 1.79 0.71 9.44
N ALA A 108 1.29 1.40 8.42
CA ALA A 108 2.05 1.64 7.20
C ALA A 108 3.33 2.44 7.42
N SER A 109 3.28 3.50 8.25
CA SER A 109 4.47 4.28 8.61
C SER A 109 5.51 3.41 9.31
N ARG A 110 5.10 2.56 10.26
CA ARG A 110 6.02 1.66 10.97
C ARG A 110 6.67 0.63 10.06
N ILE A 111 5.92 0.10 9.09
CA ILE A 111 6.46 -0.80 8.06
C ILE A 111 7.45 -0.06 7.14
N ALA A 112 7.13 1.17 6.74
CA ALA A 112 8.04 2.01 5.95
C ALA A 112 9.32 2.35 6.73
N ASP A 113 9.23 2.63 8.04
CA ASP A 113 10.38 2.86 8.92
C ASP A 113 11.27 1.62 9.02
N PHE A 114 10.67 0.45 9.23
CA PHE A 114 11.37 -0.82 9.26
C PHE A 114 12.12 -1.07 7.94
N ARG A 115 11.44 -0.85 6.82
CA ARG A 115 12.04 -0.98 5.48
C ARG A 115 13.26 -0.09 5.31
N ARG A 116 13.16 1.19 5.68
CA ARG A 116 14.25 2.16 5.57
C ARG A 116 15.46 1.75 6.42
N LYS A 117 15.21 1.27 7.64
CA LYS A 117 16.26 0.73 8.52
C LYS A 117 16.92 -0.52 7.95
N PHE A 118 16.12 -1.44 7.40
CA PHE A 118 16.60 -2.70 6.82
C PHE A 118 17.51 -2.46 5.61
N PHE A 119 17.13 -1.54 4.72
CA PHE A 119 17.93 -1.21 3.53
C PHE A 119 19.02 -0.16 3.78
N ASN A 120 19.05 0.45 4.98
CA ASN A 120 19.90 1.60 5.34
C ASN A 120 19.87 2.74 4.29
N ASP A 121 18.79 2.82 3.51
CA ASP A 121 18.58 3.84 2.49
C ASP A 121 17.24 4.53 2.76
N PRO A 122 17.26 5.76 3.29
CA PRO A 122 16.04 6.49 3.64
C PRO A 122 15.27 7.01 2.42
N THR A 123 15.85 7.00 1.23
CA THR A 123 15.32 7.64 0.02
C THR A 123 15.04 6.70 -1.14
N ARG A 124 15.35 5.40 -1.01
CA ARG A 124 15.12 4.41 -2.07
C ARG A 124 13.63 4.15 -2.30
N VAL A 125 13.03 5.02 -3.09
CA VAL A 125 11.64 4.95 -3.56
C VAL A 125 11.53 4.31 -4.94
N LEU A 126 12.64 3.92 -5.58
CA LEU A 126 12.62 3.23 -6.87
C LEU A 126 13.40 1.92 -6.77
N ASN A 127 12.75 0.82 -7.15
CA ASN A 127 13.46 -0.39 -7.55
C ASN A 127 13.80 -0.21 -9.03
N LEU A 128 14.86 0.55 -9.29
CA LEU A 128 15.58 0.49 -10.57
C LEU A 128 16.75 -0.48 -10.41
#